data_AF-A0A8T3QL88-F1
#
_entry.id   AF-A0A8T3QL88-F1
#
_cell.length_a   1.000
_cell.length_b   1.000
_cell.length_c   1.000
_cell.angle_alpha   90.00
_cell.angle_beta   90.00
_cell.angle_gamma   90.00
#
_symmetry.space_group_name_H-M   'P 1'
#
loop_
_entity.id
_entity.type
_entity.pdbx_description
1 polymer ?
#
loop_
_entity_poly.entity_id
_entity_poly.type
_entity_poly.pdbx_seq_one_letter_code
_entity_poly.pdbx_strand_id
1 'polypeptide(L)'
;MPRAKAAPKPADDSDDAPLKRLGSGRWQTRDERFTIEPQSGTWAVVDAEQTDDFGMPLVRGPYPSLTDAKAAISTARTSAPAASPLTERIEQRKSRPGAGTETAEDAPRTPKADRPDSAKDTQIEQAPEAPQTKKAARASSAKPDRKEEPVEPGWLTDLAPAERGRARRLIARLEEQDVADATAVVRRDVLGDVPAVATIAVRRRLDALGPDAAPADVAALLADGRDEGLDVRWRLVDGAGRPIVLEKRPGRR
;
A
#
# COMPACT_ATOMS: atom_id res chain seq x y z
N MET A 1 19.51 51.92 41.18
CA MET A 1 19.64 50.58 40.56
C MET A 1 18.52 50.42 39.52
N PRO A 2 18.81 50.53 38.22
CA PRO A 2 17.80 50.33 37.18
C PRO A 2 17.48 48.84 37.04
N ARG A 3 16.19 48.49 37.09
CA ARG A 3 15.68 47.14 36.82
C ARG A 3 15.83 46.83 35.34
N ALA A 4 16.55 45.76 35.02
CA ALA A 4 16.64 45.23 33.66
C ALA A 4 15.23 44.91 33.12
N LYS A 5 14.88 45.50 31.97
CA LYS A 5 13.72 45.12 31.16
C LYS A 5 13.92 43.66 30.75
N ALA A 6 12.97 42.81 31.13
CA ALA A 6 12.87 41.45 30.63
C ALA A 6 12.79 41.48 29.10
N ALA A 7 13.67 40.72 28.45
CA ALA A 7 13.64 40.50 27.02
C ALA A 7 12.29 39.86 26.60
N PRO A 8 11.73 40.22 25.44
CA PRO A 8 10.55 39.54 24.93
C PRO A 8 10.87 38.07 24.67
N LYS A 9 10.02 37.18 25.20
CA LYS A 9 9.98 35.76 24.85
C LYS A 9 9.83 35.68 23.32
N PRO A 10 10.65 34.89 22.58
CA PRO A 10 10.39 34.66 21.18
C PRO A 10 9.00 34.04 21.03
N ALA A 11 8.23 34.59 20.09
CA ALA A 11 6.92 34.10 19.74
C ALA A 11 7.02 32.62 19.34
N ASP A 12 6.11 31.84 19.88
CA ASP A 12 5.89 30.43 19.56
C ASP A 12 5.20 30.38 18.18
N ASP A 13 5.96 30.69 17.11
CA ASP A 13 5.56 30.46 15.72
C ASP A 13 5.72 28.96 15.39
N SER A 14 5.05 28.13 16.19
CA SER A 14 4.84 26.73 15.90
C SER A 14 3.65 26.61 14.97
N ASP A 15 3.88 26.89 13.68
CA ASP A 15 3.21 26.18 12.57
C ASP A 15 3.68 24.70 12.54
N ASP A 16 3.80 24.08 13.73
CA ASP A 16 4.08 22.68 13.93
C ASP A 16 2.80 21.93 13.59
N ALA A 17 2.68 21.53 12.33
CA ALA A 17 1.72 20.51 11.94
C ALA A 17 1.83 19.35 12.94
N PRO A 18 0.72 18.83 13.50
CA PRO A 18 0.78 17.79 14.51
C PRO A 18 1.46 16.54 13.92
N LEU A 19 2.71 16.33 14.32
CA LEU A 19 3.54 15.21 13.89
C LEU A 19 3.28 14.03 14.83
N LYS A 20 2.78 12.95 14.25
CA LYS A 20 2.64 11.66 14.91
C LYS A 20 3.98 10.93 14.86
N ARG A 21 4.48 10.50 16.02
CA ARG A 21 5.69 9.67 16.09
C ARG A 21 5.33 8.22 15.73
N LEU A 22 6.02 7.63 14.75
CA LEU A 22 5.75 6.28 14.25
C LEU A 22 6.62 5.18 14.88
N GLY A 23 7.60 5.57 15.71
CA GLY A 23 8.63 4.65 16.23
C GLY A 23 9.93 4.75 15.43
N SER A 24 11.02 4.21 15.97
CA SER A 24 12.37 4.24 15.35
C SER A 24 12.87 5.63 14.95
N GLY A 25 12.42 6.68 15.66
CA GLY A 25 12.78 8.06 15.35
C GLY A 25 12.05 8.67 14.15
N ARG A 26 11.12 7.95 13.50
CA ARG A 26 10.31 8.46 12.39
C ARG A 26 9.12 9.28 12.88
N TRP A 27 8.78 10.30 12.10
CA TRP A 27 7.64 11.18 12.33
C TRP A 27 6.78 11.27 11.07
N GLN A 28 5.47 11.41 11.22
CA GLN A 28 4.55 11.54 10.10
C GLN A 28 3.55 12.65 10.39
N THR A 29 3.20 13.45 9.40
CA THR A 29 2.15 14.45 9.55
C THR A 29 0.78 13.77 9.67
N ARG A 30 -0.18 14.44 10.34
CA ARG A 30 -1.54 13.90 10.57
C ARG A 30 -2.30 13.56 9.29
N ASP A 31 -2.05 14.31 8.21
CA ASP A 31 -2.60 14.11 6.87
C ASP A 31 -1.87 12.99 6.09
N GLU A 32 -0.91 12.32 6.72
CA GLU A 32 -0.10 11.22 6.15
C GLU A 32 0.76 11.60 4.94
N ARG A 33 0.74 12.86 4.51
CA ARG A 33 1.46 13.37 3.33
C ARG A 33 2.97 13.36 3.50
N PHE A 34 3.48 13.82 4.64
CA PHE A 34 4.91 13.94 4.87
C PHE A 34 5.39 12.94 5.92
N THR A 35 6.51 12.28 5.64
CA THR A 35 7.21 11.41 6.60
C THR A 35 8.63 11.92 6.81
N ILE A 36 9.02 12.19 8.06
CA ILE A 36 10.39 12.53 8.43
C ILE A 36 11.10 11.26 8.91
N GLU A 37 12.22 10.94 8.29
CA GLU A 37 13.02 9.75 8.59
C GLU A 37 14.43 10.14 9.05
N PRO A 38 14.96 9.51 10.12
CA PRO A 38 16.35 9.69 10.50
C PRO A 38 17.25 8.93 9.52
N GLN A 39 18.26 9.62 9.02
CA GLN A 39 19.41 9.07 8.29
C GLN A 39 20.67 9.20 9.15
N SER A 40 21.78 8.60 8.74
CA SER A 40 23.03 8.55 9.52
C SER A 40 23.58 9.95 9.86
N GLY A 41 23.08 10.54 10.95
CA GLY A 41 23.43 11.89 11.41
C GLY A 41 22.61 13.02 10.79
N THR A 42 21.61 12.74 9.96
CA THR A 42 20.79 13.73 9.25
C THR A 42 19.32 13.31 9.21
N TRP A 43 18.45 14.18 8.69
CA TRP A 43 17.02 13.93 8.56
C TRP A 43 16.58 14.08 7.11
N ALA A 44 15.69 13.22 6.64
CA ALA A 44 15.08 13.33 5.31
C ALA A 44 13.56 13.46 5.45
N VAL A 45 12.93 14.20 4.54
CA VAL A 45 11.48 14.37 4.45
C VAL A 45 10.99 13.72 3.16
N VAL A 46 10.09 12.75 3.27
CA VAL A 46 9.42 12.10 2.14
C VAL A 46 8.06 12.75 1.94
N ASP A 47 7.78 13.28 0.76
CA ASP A 47 6.47 13.81 0.34
C ASP A 47 5.75 12.76 -0.51
N ALA A 48 4.63 12.23 -0.03
CA ALA A 48 3.85 11.21 -0.73
C ALA A 48 2.96 11.77 -1.85
N GLU A 49 2.69 13.08 -1.86
CA GLU A 49 1.88 13.71 -2.91
C GLU A 49 2.69 14.12 -4.14
N GLN A 50 3.99 14.35 -3.97
CA GLN A 50 4.88 14.69 -5.07
C GLN A 50 5.73 13.48 -5.44
N THR A 51 5.89 13.24 -6.73
CA THR A 51 6.78 12.20 -7.24
C THR A 51 7.96 12.81 -7.97
N ASP A 52 9.12 12.16 -7.90
CA ASP A 52 10.28 12.46 -8.72
C ASP A 52 10.11 11.96 -10.18
N ASP A 53 11.14 12.16 -11.01
CA ASP A 53 11.15 11.76 -12.42
C ASP A 53 11.02 10.23 -12.64
N PHE A 54 11.22 9.44 -11.59
CA PHE A 54 11.09 7.98 -11.61
C PHE A 54 9.73 7.51 -11.06
N GLY A 55 8.85 8.44 -10.69
CA GLY A 55 7.54 8.12 -10.11
C GLY A 55 7.62 7.68 -8.64
N MET A 56 8.74 7.91 -7.96
CA MET A 56 8.90 7.60 -6.54
C MET A 56 8.52 8.82 -5.70
N PRO A 57 8.03 8.64 -4.45
CA PRO A 57 7.76 9.75 -3.54
C PRO A 57 8.97 10.69 -3.41
N LEU A 58 8.74 12.00 -3.52
CA LEU A 58 9.81 12.99 -3.55
C LEU A 58 10.50 13.05 -2.18
N VAL A 59 11.80 12.76 -2.16
CA VAL A 59 12.63 12.87 -0.95
C VAL A 59 13.35 14.23 -0.94
N ARG A 60 13.20 14.97 0.16
CA ARG A 60 13.84 16.26 0.43
C ARG A 60 14.83 16.10 1.58
N GLY A 61 16.03 16.64 1.44
CA GLY A 61 17.11 16.51 2.43
C GLY A 61 18.42 16.00 1.81
N PRO A 62 19.50 15.83 2.59
CA PRO A 62 19.55 15.71 4.04
C PRO A 62 19.48 17.05 4.81
N TYR A 63 18.77 17.05 5.93
CA TYR A 63 18.68 18.16 6.89
C TYR A 63 19.53 17.89 8.14
N PRO A 64 20.22 18.90 8.69
CA PRO A 64 21.10 18.71 9.84
C PRO A 64 20.33 18.53 11.16
N SER A 65 19.06 18.94 11.22
CA SER A 65 18.23 18.77 12.42
C SER A 65 16.77 18.44 12.09
N LEU A 66 16.05 17.90 13.08
CA LEU A 66 14.61 17.65 12.97
C LEU A 66 13.83 18.96 12.75
N THR A 67 14.26 20.05 13.37
CA THR A 67 13.63 21.38 13.22
C THR A 67 13.75 21.88 11.78
N ASP A 68 14.91 21.71 11.14
CA ASP A 68 15.10 22.10 9.73
C ASP A 68 14.22 21.25 8.80
N ALA A 69 14.09 19.95 9.09
CA ALA A 69 13.19 19.07 8.36
C ALA A 69 11.72 19.49 8.50
N LYS A 70 11.29 19.92 9.70
CA LYS A 70 9.93 20.46 9.89
C LYS A 70 9.70 21.77 9.12
N ALA A 71 10.66 22.70 9.16
CA ALA A 71 10.57 23.95 8.39
C ALA A 71 10.47 23.69 6.88
N ALA A 72 11.17 22.65 6.39
CA ALA A 72 11.06 22.22 5.01
C ALA A 72 9.67 21.70 4.63
N ILE A 73 8.93 21.06 5.54
CA ILE A 73 7.54 20.64 5.31
C ILE A 73 6.65 21.86 5.09
N SER A 74 6.75 22.87 5.95
CA SER A 74 5.97 24.12 5.81
C SER A 74 6.25 24.80 4.46
N THR A 75 7.52 24.84 4.06
CA THR A 75 7.93 25.36 2.75
C THR A 75 7.35 24.53 1.60
N ALA A 76 7.44 23.19 1.69
CA ALA A 76 6.96 22.26 0.66
C ALA A 76 5.44 22.34 0.46
N ARG A 77 4.66 22.61 1.52
CA ARG A 77 3.21 22.82 1.42
C ARG A 77 2.85 24.05 0.60
N THR A 78 3.65 25.11 0.70
CA THR A 78 3.43 26.34 -0.06
C THR A 78 3.98 26.27 -1.49
N SER A 79 4.88 25.33 -1.76
CA SER A 79 5.41 25.12 -3.10
C SER A 79 4.39 24.38 -3.96
N ALA A 80 3.88 25.03 -5.00
CA ALA A 80 3.07 24.36 -6.02
C ALA A 80 3.85 23.15 -6.58
N PRO A 81 3.16 22.04 -6.92
CA PRO A 81 3.82 20.91 -7.56
C PRO A 81 4.50 21.40 -8.83
N ALA A 82 5.79 21.10 -8.97
CA ALA A 82 6.49 21.38 -10.22
C ALA A 82 5.72 20.69 -11.35
N ALA A 83 5.27 21.46 -12.34
CA ALA A 83 4.59 20.91 -13.50
C ALA A 83 5.56 19.95 -14.20
N SER A 84 5.34 18.65 -14.02
CA SER A 84 6.22 17.64 -14.57
C SER A 84 6.14 17.70 -16.11
N PRO A 85 7.26 17.84 -16.83
CA PRO A 85 7.31 17.91 -18.30
C PRO A 85 6.80 16.62 -18.98
N LEU A 86 6.58 15.55 -18.20
CA LEU A 86 5.92 14.32 -18.62
C LEU A 86 4.43 14.54 -18.95
N THR A 87 3.75 15.44 -18.24
CA THR A 87 2.34 15.76 -18.51
C THR A 87 2.20 16.41 -19.87
N GLU A 88 3.06 17.38 -20.19
CA GLU A 88 3.14 17.98 -21.53
C GLU A 88 3.46 16.94 -22.60
N ARG A 89 4.41 16.02 -22.35
CA ARG A 89 4.76 14.98 -23.34
C ARG A 89 3.62 13.99 -23.58
N ILE A 90 2.80 13.68 -22.57
CA ILE A 90 1.62 12.80 -22.70
C ILE A 90 0.50 13.51 -23.48
N GLU A 91 0.24 14.78 -23.19
CA GLU A 91 -0.76 15.58 -23.94
C GLU A 91 -0.32 15.79 -25.39
N GLN A 92 0.96 16.05 -25.64
CA GLN A 92 1.51 16.21 -26.99
C GLN A 92 1.46 14.90 -27.79
N ARG A 93 1.55 13.74 -27.12
CA ARG A 93 1.38 12.42 -27.76
C ARG A 93 -0.09 12.10 -28.06
N LYS A 94 -1.02 12.54 -27.21
CA LYS A 94 -2.48 12.46 -27.47
C LYS A 94 -2.95 13.38 -28.59
N SER A 95 -2.22 14.47 -28.85
CA SER A 95 -2.60 15.50 -29.81
C SER A 95 -2.07 15.26 -31.23
N ARG A 96 -1.30 14.19 -31.50
CA ARG A 96 -0.91 13.80 -32.86
C ARG A 96 -1.98 12.92 -33.50
N PRO A 97 -2.72 13.40 -34.51
CA PRO A 97 -3.60 12.54 -35.30
C PRO A 97 -2.77 11.85 -36.39
N GLY A 98 -2.80 10.52 -36.42
CA GLY A 98 -2.26 9.72 -37.52
C GLY A 98 -0.93 9.03 -37.23
N ALA A 99 -1.01 7.82 -36.67
CA ALA A 99 -0.03 6.76 -36.92
C ALA A 99 -0.79 5.43 -36.82
N GLY A 100 -1.65 5.20 -37.81
CA GLY A 100 -2.25 3.90 -38.06
C GLY A 100 -1.22 2.98 -38.71
N THR A 101 -1.20 1.75 -38.23
CA THR A 101 -1.30 0.53 -39.05
C THR A 101 -0.49 0.51 -40.35
N GLU A 102 0.72 -0.06 -40.31
CA GLU A 102 1.27 -0.75 -41.46
C GLU A 102 1.45 -2.23 -41.15
N THR A 103 0.58 -2.98 -41.82
CA THR A 103 0.56 -4.41 -42.07
C THR A 103 1.91 -4.88 -42.62
N ALA A 104 2.48 -5.92 -42.03
CA ALA A 104 3.54 -6.72 -42.65
C ALA A 104 3.20 -8.20 -42.47
N GLU A 105 2.37 -8.67 -43.39
CA GLU A 105 2.14 -10.07 -43.70
C GLU A 105 2.84 -10.31 -45.05
N ASP A 106 3.93 -11.07 -45.08
CA ASP A 106 4.19 -12.17 -46.04
C ASP A 106 5.65 -12.72 -45.96
N ALA A 107 5.75 -14.05 -46.10
CA ALA A 107 6.89 -14.90 -46.47
C ALA A 107 7.90 -15.40 -45.38
N PRO A 108 8.57 -16.56 -45.59
CA PRO A 108 8.07 -17.88 -45.20
C PRO A 108 9.00 -18.66 -44.24
N ARG A 109 8.45 -19.73 -43.66
CA ARG A 109 9.12 -20.68 -42.76
C ARG A 109 10.28 -21.44 -43.45
N THR A 110 11.37 -21.65 -42.71
CA THR A 110 12.19 -22.87 -42.81
C THR A 110 12.51 -23.42 -41.42
N PRO A 111 12.44 -24.74 -41.19
CA PRO A 111 12.87 -25.38 -39.96
C PRO A 111 14.28 -25.95 -40.13
N LYS A 112 15.15 -25.81 -39.11
CA LYS A 112 16.29 -26.71 -38.94
C LYS A 112 16.74 -26.78 -37.48
N ALA A 113 16.79 -28.01 -37.00
CA ALA A 113 17.46 -28.47 -35.79
C ALA A 113 18.97 -28.18 -35.87
N ASP A 114 19.62 -27.93 -34.73
CA ASP A 114 20.51 -28.90 -34.08
C ASP A 114 21.04 -28.41 -32.72
N ARG A 115 21.28 -29.41 -31.86
CA ARG A 115 21.85 -29.49 -30.49
C ARG A 115 23.26 -28.83 -30.34
N PRO A 116 23.92 -28.74 -29.15
CA PRO A 116 23.89 -29.70 -28.02
C PRO A 116 24.00 -29.16 -26.57
N ASP A 117 23.87 -30.13 -25.66
CA ASP A 117 24.41 -30.27 -24.29
C ASP A 117 25.29 -29.16 -23.70
N SER A 118 24.97 -28.76 -22.45
CA SER A 118 25.96 -28.86 -21.37
C SER A 118 25.32 -28.81 -19.98
N ALA A 119 25.70 -29.82 -19.22
CA ALA A 119 25.40 -30.09 -17.83
C ALA A 119 26.19 -29.20 -16.85
N LYS A 120 25.62 -29.01 -15.66
CA LYS A 120 26.25 -28.89 -14.33
C LYS A 120 25.09 -28.81 -13.35
N ASP A 121 24.67 -29.88 -12.69
CA ASP A 121 25.39 -30.70 -11.71
C ASP A 121 26.05 -29.86 -10.60
N THR A 122 25.35 -29.68 -9.50
CA THR A 122 25.93 -29.60 -8.15
C THR A 122 24.88 -30.08 -7.17
N GLN A 123 24.99 -31.37 -6.86
CA GLN A 123 24.52 -31.99 -5.63
C GLN A 123 25.19 -31.33 -4.42
N ILE A 124 24.41 -31.01 -3.38
CA ILE A 124 24.88 -31.12 -1.98
C ILE A 124 23.73 -31.78 -1.20
N GLU A 125 23.79 -33.11 -1.14
CA GLU A 125 23.27 -33.88 -0.02
C GLU A 125 24.39 -34.01 1.01
N GLN A 126 24.11 -33.67 2.28
CA GLN A 126 24.41 -34.55 3.42
C GLN A 126 23.86 -33.93 4.73
N ALA A 127 22.82 -34.60 5.25
CA ALA A 127 22.44 -34.65 6.66
C ALA A 127 23.47 -35.52 7.45
N PRO A 128 23.34 -35.88 8.76
CA PRO A 128 22.23 -35.65 9.71
C PRO A 128 22.68 -35.37 11.19
N GLU A 129 21.69 -35.41 12.09
CA GLU A 129 21.71 -35.85 13.51
C GLU A 129 21.77 -34.83 14.67
N ALA A 130 20.89 -35.12 15.65
CA ALA A 130 20.47 -34.36 16.84
C ALA A 130 21.27 -34.79 18.10
N PRO A 131 20.82 -34.73 19.38
CA PRO A 131 19.76 -33.97 20.07
C PRO A 131 20.16 -33.36 21.47
N GLN A 132 19.20 -32.65 22.12
CA GLN A 132 19.07 -32.33 23.58
C GLN A 132 19.94 -31.18 24.16
N THR A 133 19.35 -30.22 24.88
CA THR A 133 19.20 -30.32 26.35
C THR A 133 18.07 -29.46 26.93
N LYS A 134 17.66 -29.87 28.14
CA LYS A 134 16.44 -29.57 28.90
C LYS A 134 16.61 -28.38 29.87
N LYS A 135 15.46 -27.87 30.35
CA LYS A 135 15.21 -27.13 31.62
C LYS A 135 15.76 -25.69 31.69
N ALA A 136 15.03 -24.70 32.22
CA ALA A 136 14.21 -24.76 33.42
C ALA A 136 12.97 -23.84 33.36
N ALA A 137 11.88 -24.37 33.90
CA ALA A 137 10.70 -23.65 34.33
C ALA A 137 11.06 -22.65 35.45
N ARG A 138 10.58 -21.41 35.33
CA ARG A 138 10.58 -20.44 36.43
C ARG A 138 9.23 -19.75 36.51
N ALA A 139 8.48 -20.19 37.52
CA ALA A 139 7.50 -19.46 38.32
C ALA A 139 6.54 -18.51 37.58
N SER A 140 5.37 -19.05 37.22
CA SER A 140 4.16 -18.27 37.02
C SER A 140 3.76 -17.62 38.34
N SER A 141 3.95 -16.30 38.43
CA SER A 141 3.36 -15.47 39.47
C SER A 141 2.00 -15.01 38.96
N ALA A 142 0.95 -15.56 39.57
CA ALA A 142 -0.43 -15.13 39.37
C ALA A 142 -0.53 -13.62 39.65
N LYS A 143 -0.91 -12.86 38.60
CA LYS A 143 -1.33 -11.47 38.69
C LYS A 143 -2.75 -11.35 38.13
N PRO A 144 -3.54 -10.43 38.71
CA PRO A 144 -5.00 -10.46 38.69
C PRO A 144 -5.56 -10.10 37.31
N ASP A 145 -6.74 -10.65 37.03
CA ASP A 145 -7.71 -10.31 35.98
C ASP A 145 -7.42 -9.00 35.24
N ARG A 146 -6.47 -9.06 34.31
CA ARG A 146 -6.25 -8.03 33.31
C ARG A 146 -7.08 -8.51 32.14
N LYS A 147 -8.21 -7.83 31.87
CA LYS A 147 -9.03 -8.02 30.66
C LYS A 147 -8.09 -8.43 29.53
N GLU A 148 -8.18 -9.69 29.12
CA GLU A 148 -7.28 -10.26 28.11
C GLU A 148 -7.43 -9.39 26.86
N GLU A 149 -6.45 -8.52 26.63
CA GLU A 149 -6.33 -7.85 25.35
C GLU A 149 -6.19 -8.98 24.33
N PRO A 150 -7.09 -9.07 23.32
CA PRO A 150 -7.10 -10.19 22.41
C PRO A 150 -5.70 -10.35 21.81
N VAL A 151 -5.07 -11.48 22.14
CA VAL A 151 -3.71 -11.77 21.72
C VAL A 151 -3.68 -11.72 20.20
N GLU A 152 -2.82 -10.84 19.66
CA GLU A 152 -2.73 -10.71 18.21
C GLU A 152 -2.32 -12.06 17.59
N PRO A 153 -3.01 -12.51 16.52
CA PRO A 153 -2.65 -13.75 15.85
C PRO A 153 -1.20 -13.69 15.35
N GLY A 154 -0.43 -14.77 15.58
CA GLY A 154 1.00 -14.82 15.21
C GLY A 154 1.28 -14.48 13.74
N TRP A 155 0.42 -14.91 12.81
CA TRP A 155 0.57 -14.60 11.38
C TRP A 155 0.57 -13.10 11.08
N LEU A 156 -0.13 -12.30 11.88
CA LEU A 156 -0.20 -10.85 11.71
C LEU A 156 1.14 -10.20 12.12
N THR A 157 1.86 -10.81 13.06
CA THR A 157 3.19 -10.36 13.50
C THR A 157 4.29 -10.69 12.49
N ASP A 158 4.06 -11.68 11.64
CA ASP A 158 4.99 -12.07 10.56
C ASP A 158 4.89 -11.14 9.34
N LEU A 159 3.78 -10.40 9.19
CA LEU A 159 3.60 -9.43 8.10
C LEU A 159 4.49 -8.19 8.25
N ALA A 160 4.82 -7.58 7.11
CA ALA A 160 5.47 -6.27 7.08
C ALA A 160 4.59 -5.21 7.80
N PRO A 161 5.18 -4.18 8.44
CA PRO A 161 4.42 -3.21 9.23
C PRO A 161 3.26 -2.53 8.48
N ALA A 162 3.46 -2.22 7.19
CA ALA A 162 2.42 -1.61 6.35
C ALA A 162 1.25 -2.58 6.08
N GLU A 163 1.56 -3.83 5.74
CA GLU A 163 0.58 -4.89 5.49
C GLU A 163 -0.19 -5.24 6.76
N ARG A 164 0.50 -5.31 7.90
CA ARG A 164 -0.12 -5.50 9.21
C ARG A 164 -1.13 -4.42 9.53
N GLY A 165 -0.76 -3.15 9.32
CA GLY A 165 -1.68 -2.02 9.51
C GLY A 165 -2.90 -2.10 8.59
N ARG A 166 -2.70 -2.49 7.33
CA ARG A 166 -3.79 -2.72 6.36
C ARG A 166 -4.70 -3.87 6.79
N ALA A 167 -4.13 -5.01 7.19
CA ALA A 167 -4.87 -6.19 7.63
C ALA A 167 -5.74 -5.88 8.85
N ARG A 168 -5.21 -5.17 9.86
CA ARG A 168 -6.00 -4.75 11.03
C ARG A 168 -7.19 -3.85 10.65
N ARG A 169 -6.99 -2.87 9.77
CA ARG A 169 -8.10 -2.01 9.30
C ARG A 169 -9.15 -2.81 8.54
N LEU A 170 -8.73 -3.77 7.73
CA LEU A 170 -9.63 -4.61 6.97
C LEU A 170 -10.44 -5.55 7.87
N ILE A 171 -9.81 -6.16 8.89
CA ILE A 171 -10.50 -6.96 9.90
C ILE A 171 -11.55 -6.12 10.61
N ALA A 172 -11.17 -4.93 11.10
CA ALA A 172 -12.10 -4.03 11.80
C ALA A 172 -13.30 -3.64 10.91
N ARG A 173 -13.09 -3.34 9.63
CA ARG A 173 -14.17 -3.04 8.68
C ARG A 173 -15.06 -4.24 8.39
N LEU A 174 -14.50 -5.44 8.29
CA LEU A 174 -15.29 -6.66 8.09
C LEU A 174 -16.13 -6.97 9.35
N GLU A 175 -15.59 -6.78 10.54
CA GLU A 175 -16.31 -6.93 11.82
C GLU A 175 -17.42 -5.88 11.97
N GLU A 176 -17.19 -4.63 11.58
CA GLU A 176 -18.22 -3.57 11.56
C GLU A 176 -19.39 -3.92 10.62
N GLN A 177 -19.14 -4.78 9.62
CA GLN A 177 -20.12 -5.26 8.66
C GLN A 177 -20.69 -6.64 9.04
N ASP A 178 -20.44 -7.09 10.27
CA ASP A 178 -20.91 -8.37 10.82
C ASP A 178 -20.49 -9.60 9.99
N VAL A 179 -19.32 -9.52 9.36
CA VAL A 179 -18.75 -10.63 8.60
C VAL A 179 -18.15 -11.65 9.58
N ALA A 180 -18.77 -12.82 9.64
CA ALA A 180 -18.24 -13.95 10.41
C ALA A 180 -16.81 -14.30 10.02
N ASP A 181 -15.99 -14.61 11.02
CA ASP A 181 -14.58 -14.99 10.86
C ASP A 181 -13.73 -13.99 10.05
N ALA A 182 -13.96 -12.68 10.23
CA ALA A 182 -13.22 -11.60 9.56
C ALA A 182 -11.69 -11.84 9.53
N THR A 183 -11.11 -12.26 10.65
CA THR A 183 -9.67 -12.59 10.74
C THR A 183 -9.26 -13.71 9.78
N ALA A 184 -10.05 -14.77 9.64
CA ALA A 184 -9.74 -15.89 8.75
C ALA A 184 -9.86 -15.49 7.27
N VAL A 185 -10.85 -14.63 6.95
CA VAL A 185 -11.02 -14.04 5.62
C VAL A 185 -9.78 -13.24 5.22
N VAL A 186 -9.35 -12.30 6.08
CA VAL A 186 -8.18 -11.46 5.79
C VAL A 186 -6.91 -12.29 5.71
N ARG A 187 -6.75 -13.29 6.59
CA ARG A 187 -5.61 -14.21 6.52
C ARG A 187 -5.54 -14.92 5.18
N ARG A 188 -6.68 -15.43 4.67
CA ARG A 188 -6.74 -16.11 3.37
C ARG A 188 -6.42 -15.18 2.20
N ASP A 189 -6.85 -13.92 2.29
CA ASP A 189 -6.60 -12.91 1.25
C ASP A 189 -5.14 -12.43 1.22
N VAL A 190 -4.52 -12.27 2.40
CA VAL A 190 -3.14 -11.77 2.51
C VAL A 190 -2.10 -12.87 2.29
N LEU A 191 -2.36 -14.09 2.77
CA LEU A 191 -1.39 -15.20 2.69
C LEU A 191 -1.71 -16.21 1.58
N GLY A 192 -2.88 -16.12 0.95
CA GLY A 192 -3.32 -17.06 -0.08
C GLY A 192 -3.45 -16.39 -1.44
N ASP A 193 -3.57 -17.21 -2.48
CA ASP A 193 -3.74 -16.75 -3.88
C ASP A 193 -5.21 -16.44 -4.23
N VAL A 194 -6.10 -16.40 -3.24
CA VAL A 194 -7.53 -16.22 -3.45
C VAL A 194 -7.96 -14.85 -2.92
N PRO A 195 -8.58 -13.99 -3.74
CA PRO A 195 -9.04 -12.66 -3.33
C PRO A 195 -10.34 -12.77 -2.50
N ALA A 196 -10.23 -13.35 -1.31
CA ALA A 196 -11.35 -13.66 -0.43
C ALA A 196 -12.14 -12.41 -0.02
N VAL A 197 -11.45 -11.29 0.19
CA VAL A 197 -12.08 -10.03 0.58
C VAL A 197 -12.86 -9.43 -0.58
N ALA A 198 -12.31 -9.49 -1.79
CA ALA A 198 -13.02 -9.05 -2.98
C ALA A 198 -14.28 -9.89 -3.24
N THR A 199 -14.23 -11.19 -2.94
CA THR A 199 -15.40 -12.08 -3.08
C THR A 199 -16.53 -11.67 -2.14
N ILE A 200 -16.22 -11.33 -0.89
CA ILE A 200 -17.21 -10.83 0.08
C ILE A 200 -17.76 -9.46 -0.35
N ALA A 201 -16.88 -8.55 -0.78
CA ALA A 201 -17.28 -7.23 -1.26
C ALA A 201 -18.26 -7.34 -2.45
N VAL A 202 -17.94 -8.17 -3.45
CA VAL A 202 -18.80 -8.41 -4.60
C VAL A 202 -20.12 -9.06 -4.18
N ARG A 203 -20.09 -10.10 -3.34
CA ARG A 203 -21.31 -10.77 -2.88
C ARG A 203 -22.26 -9.81 -2.17
N ARG A 204 -21.78 -9.04 -1.19
CA ARG A 204 -22.60 -8.07 -0.46
C ARG A 204 -23.24 -7.05 -1.39
N ARG A 205 -22.46 -6.57 -2.36
CA ARG A 205 -22.95 -5.63 -3.36
C ARG A 205 -24.01 -6.23 -4.29
N LEU A 206 -23.88 -7.50 -4.67
CA LEU A 206 -24.91 -8.22 -5.43
C LEU A 206 -26.17 -8.43 -4.58
N ASP A 207 -26.03 -8.81 -3.32
CA ASP A 207 -27.15 -8.98 -2.40
C ASP A 207 -27.95 -7.66 -2.23
N ALA A 208 -27.26 -6.51 -2.21
CA ALA A 208 -27.87 -5.18 -2.15
C ALA A 208 -28.68 -4.80 -3.40
N LEU A 209 -28.39 -5.39 -4.57
CA LEU A 209 -29.22 -5.20 -5.78
C LEU A 209 -30.53 -6.00 -5.71
N GLY A 210 -30.58 -7.06 -4.90
CA GLY A 210 -31.71 -7.97 -4.81
C GLY A 210 -31.71 -9.07 -5.89
N PRO A 211 -32.59 -10.07 -5.75
CA PRO A 211 -32.63 -11.24 -6.64
C PRO A 211 -33.12 -10.92 -8.06
N ASP A 212 -33.88 -9.85 -8.22
CA ASP A 212 -34.49 -9.43 -9.50
C ASP A 212 -33.64 -8.38 -10.25
N ALA A 213 -32.39 -8.19 -9.82
CA ALA A 213 -31.49 -7.22 -10.43
C ALA A 213 -31.31 -7.48 -11.93
N ALA A 214 -31.44 -6.43 -12.74
CA ALA A 214 -31.23 -6.58 -14.18
C ALA A 214 -29.76 -6.94 -14.46
N PRO A 215 -29.46 -7.76 -15.49
CA PRO A 215 -28.09 -8.09 -15.86
C PRO A 215 -27.21 -6.86 -16.12
N ALA A 216 -27.82 -5.76 -16.58
CA ALA A 216 -27.12 -4.49 -16.79
C ALA A 216 -26.64 -3.84 -15.49
N ASP A 217 -27.42 -3.93 -14.41
CA ASP A 217 -27.06 -3.37 -13.10
C ASP A 217 -25.94 -4.20 -12.45
N VAL A 218 -26.02 -5.53 -12.58
CA VAL A 218 -24.94 -6.44 -12.17
C VAL A 218 -23.64 -6.12 -12.92
N ALA A 219 -23.70 -5.97 -14.25
CA ALA A 219 -22.53 -5.62 -15.05
C ALA A 219 -21.95 -4.25 -14.67
N ALA A 220 -22.80 -3.24 -14.45
CA ALA A 220 -22.38 -1.90 -14.03
C ALA A 220 -21.70 -1.93 -12.64
N LEU A 221 -22.23 -2.73 -11.72
CA LEU A 221 -21.67 -2.92 -10.38
C LEU A 221 -20.29 -3.60 -10.44
N LEU A 222 -20.15 -4.66 -11.24
CA LEU A 222 -18.87 -5.34 -11.42
C LEU A 222 -17.83 -4.44 -12.12
N ALA A 223 -18.28 -3.59 -13.05
CA ALA A 223 -17.44 -2.60 -13.74
C ALA A 223 -16.94 -1.47 -12.83
N ASP A 224 -17.76 -1.04 -11.85
CA ASP A 224 -17.39 -0.02 -10.87
C ASP A 224 -16.17 -0.41 -10.05
N GLY A 225 -16.04 -1.71 -9.74
CA GLY A 225 -14.77 -2.28 -9.28
C GLY A 225 -14.32 -1.80 -7.91
N ARG A 226 -15.18 -1.26 -7.06
CA ARG A 226 -14.85 -0.70 -5.74
C ARG A 226 -15.87 -1.12 -4.72
N ASP A 227 -15.55 -1.14 -3.44
CA ASP A 227 -16.51 -1.19 -2.34
C ASP A 227 -16.09 -0.20 -1.27
N GLU A 228 -16.90 0.83 -1.04
CA GLU A 228 -16.59 1.92 -0.09
C GLU A 228 -16.62 1.46 1.36
N GLY A 229 -17.52 0.53 1.71
CA GLY A 229 -17.67 0.08 3.10
C GLY A 229 -16.45 -0.70 3.58
N LEU A 230 -15.81 -1.44 2.68
CA LEU A 230 -14.55 -2.15 2.95
C LEU A 230 -13.32 -1.35 2.50
N ASP A 231 -13.53 -0.29 1.70
CA ASP A 231 -12.52 0.49 0.98
C ASP A 231 -11.50 -0.42 0.28
N VAL A 232 -12.07 -1.26 -0.60
CA VAL A 232 -11.35 -2.20 -1.46
C VAL A 232 -11.68 -1.93 -2.92
N ARG A 233 -10.76 -2.29 -3.81
CA ARG A 233 -10.93 -2.18 -5.26
C ARG A 233 -10.63 -3.53 -5.91
N TRP A 234 -11.44 -3.92 -6.89
CA TRP A 234 -11.23 -5.07 -7.74
C TRP A 234 -11.22 -4.68 -9.22
N ARG A 235 -10.77 -5.62 -10.05
CA ARG A 235 -10.86 -5.58 -11.50
C ARG A 235 -11.20 -6.97 -12.00
N LEU A 236 -11.99 -7.05 -13.07
CA LEU A 236 -12.23 -8.30 -13.75
C LEU A 236 -11.03 -8.62 -14.65
N VAL A 237 -10.59 -9.87 -14.61
CA VAL A 237 -9.54 -10.39 -15.49
C VAL A 237 -9.99 -11.70 -16.12
N ASP A 238 -9.48 -12.00 -17.31
CA ASP A 238 -9.68 -13.31 -17.94
C ASP A 238 -8.77 -14.37 -17.31
N GLY A 239 -8.87 -15.62 -17.78
CA GLY A 239 -8.02 -16.73 -17.31
C GLY A 239 -6.52 -16.54 -17.59
N ALA A 240 -6.15 -15.55 -18.42
CA ALA A 240 -4.77 -15.16 -18.69
C ALA A 240 -4.34 -13.91 -17.89
N GLY A 241 -5.18 -13.42 -16.97
CA GLY A 241 -4.91 -12.23 -16.17
C GLY A 241 -5.09 -10.89 -16.90
N ARG A 242 -5.61 -10.90 -18.13
CA ARG A 242 -5.85 -9.66 -18.91
C ARG A 242 -7.11 -8.96 -18.41
N PRO A 243 -7.09 -7.64 -18.21
CA PRO A 243 -8.27 -6.90 -17.75
C PRO A 243 -9.46 -7.03 -18.72
N ILE A 244 -10.64 -7.32 -18.18
CA ILE A 244 -11.91 -7.30 -18.91
C ILE A 244 -12.56 -5.94 -18.66
N VAL A 245 -12.72 -5.15 -19.71
CA VAL A 245 -13.41 -3.85 -19.66
C VAL A 245 -14.88 -4.08 -19.98
N LEU A 246 -15.74 -3.84 -18.99
CA LEU A 246 -17.19 -3.80 -19.20
C LEU A 246 -17.58 -2.37 -19.54
N GLU A 247 -18.18 -2.16 -20.70
CA GLU A 247 -18.67 -0.83 -21.06
C GLU A 247 -19.83 -0.44 -20.14
N LYS A 248 -19.64 0.63 -19.37
CA LYS A 248 -20.70 1.23 -18.56
C LYS A 248 -21.71 1.86 -19.52
N ARG A 249 -22.84 1.19 -19.76
CA ARG A 249 -23.92 1.81 -20.53
C ARG A 249 -24.30 3.13 -19.87
N PRO A 250 -24.37 4.24 -20.63
CA PRO A 250 -24.86 5.49 -20.09
C PRO A 250 -26.29 5.24 -19.62
N GLY A 251 -26.55 5.45 -18.33
CA GLY A 251 -27.86 5.23 -17.73
C GLY A 251 -28.92 6.00 -18.52
N ARG A 252 -29.99 5.32 -18.92
CA ARG A 252 -31.20 6.02 -19.38
C ARG A 252 -31.69 6.85 -18.21
N ARG A 253 -31.54 8.18 -18.32
CA ARG A 253 -32.21 9.14 -17.45
C ARG A 253 -33.71 9.10 -17.68
#